data_AF-X1NS21-F1
#
_entry.id   AF-X1NS21-F1
#
_cell.length_a   1.000
_cell.length_b   1.000
_cell.length_c   1.000
_cell.angle_alpha   90.00
_cell.angle_beta   90.00
_cell.angle_gamma   90.00
#
_symmetry.space_group_name_H-M   'P 1'
#
loop_
_entity.id
_entity.type
_entity.pdbx_description
1 polymer ?
#
loop_
_entity_poly.entity_id
_entity_poly.type
_entity_poly.pdbx_seq_one_letter_code
_entity_poly.pdbx_strand_id
1 'polypeptide(L)'
;MSYNMSTVDDFAVLLEATEVMKQVLKSLKEEPAHLLGDICREYQRTGQSVPDHHLHFVGYMGEATLKALLSAGLIRQQPGGRLSLYSYEPTPEGLEQYERLKAGGFYKK
;
A
#
# COMPACT_ATOMS: atom_id res chain seq x y z
N MET A 1 -19.62 0.87 -35.18
CA MET A 1 -18.81 2.01 -34.73
C MET A 1 -17.58 1.44 -34.06
N SER A 2 -16.46 1.44 -34.78
CA SER A 2 -15.20 0.87 -34.30
C SER A 2 -14.44 1.98 -33.57
N TYR A 3 -14.19 1.79 -32.27
CA TYR A 3 -13.37 2.72 -31.48
C TYR A 3 -11.93 2.65 -31.99
N ASN A 4 -11.38 3.77 -32.42
CA ASN A 4 -9.96 3.87 -32.78
C ASN A 4 -9.19 3.93 -31.46
N MET A 5 -8.76 2.78 -30.95
CA MET A 5 -7.82 2.72 -29.83
C MET A 5 -6.53 3.44 -30.25
N SER A 6 -5.95 4.23 -29.35
CA SER A 6 -4.68 4.88 -29.66
C SER A 6 -3.59 3.81 -29.81
N THR A 7 -2.52 4.10 -30.54
CA THR A 7 -1.37 3.19 -30.66
C THR A 7 -0.78 2.80 -29.30
N VAL A 8 -0.95 3.65 -28.29
CA VAL A 8 -0.57 3.38 -26.90
C VAL A 8 -1.51 2.36 -26.26
N ASP A 9 -2.82 2.44 -26.51
CA ASP A 9 -3.79 1.49 -25.96
C ASP A 9 -3.59 0.10 -26.56
N ASP A 10 -3.34 0.00 -27.87
CA ASP A 10 -3.02 -1.27 -28.52
C ASP A 10 -1.74 -1.90 -27.94
N PHE A 11 -0.71 -1.08 -27.69
CA PHE A 11 0.52 -1.51 -27.02
C PHE A 11 0.27 -1.95 -25.57
N ALA A 12 -0.55 -1.20 -24.83
CA ALA A 12 -0.90 -1.52 -23.44
C ALA A 12 -1.61 -2.88 -23.34
N VAL A 13 -2.55 -3.17 -24.24
CA VAL A 13 -3.23 -4.47 -24.30
C VAL A 13 -2.25 -5.64 -24.47
N LEU A 14 -1.22 -5.47 -25.31
CA LEU A 14 -0.17 -6.48 -25.47
C LEU A 14 0.61 -6.70 -24.18
N LEU A 15 0.94 -5.63 -23.45
CA LEU A 15 1.67 -5.73 -22.19
C LEU A 15 0.81 -6.30 -21.05
N GLU A 16 -0.45 -5.89 -20.93
CA GLU A 16 -1.39 -6.34 -19.89
C GLU A 16 -1.66 -7.85 -19.96
N ALA A 17 -1.56 -8.44 -21.16
CA ALA A 17 -1.67 -9.88 -21.34
C ALA A 17 -0.50 -10.67 -20.71
N THR A 18 0.64 -10.03 -20.48
CA THR A 18 1.83 -10.68 -19.90
C THR A 18 1.64 -10.99 -18.41
N GLU A 19 2.20 -12.10 -17.95
CA GLU A 19 2.14 -12.47 -16.52
C GLU A 19 2.84 -11.45 -15.61
N VAL A 20 3.90 -10.81 -16.12
CA VAL A 20 4.61 -9.75 -15.37
C VAL A 20 3.68 -8.58 -15.09
N MET A 21 2.93 -8.11 -16.10
CA MET A 21 2.03 -6.97 -15.89
C MET A 21 0.83 -7.33 -15.02
N LYS A 22 0.29 -8.56 -15.15
CA LYS A 22 -0.74 -9.07 -14.23
C LYS A 22 -0.24 -9.10 -12.78
N GLN A 23 1.00 -9.51 -12.57
CA GLN A 23 1.61 -9.51 -11.23
C GLN A 23 1.80 -8.09 -10.70
N VAL A 24 2.20 -7.13 -11.53
CA VAL A 24 2.27 -5.71 -11.13
C VAL A 24 0.88 -5.21 -10.71
N LEU A 25 -0.16 -5.46 -11.51
CA LEU A 25 -1.54 -5.07 -11.19
C LEU A 25 -2.05 -5.72 -9.89
N LYS A 26 -1.62 -6.96 -9.60
CA LYS A 26 -1.89 -7.63 -8.34
C LYS A 26 -1.17 -6.92 -7.17
N SER A 27 0.13 -6.66 -7.30
CA SER A 27 0.92 -5.95 -6.28
C SER A 27 0.39 -4.55 -5.99
N LEU A 28 -0.13 -3.82 -7.00
CA LEU A 28 -0.78 -2.51 -6.79
C LEU A 28 -1.97 -2.58 -5.81
N LYS A 29 -2.63 -3.73 -5.69
CA LYS A 29 -3.74 -3.95 -4.77
C LYS A 29 -3.28 -4.50 -3.42
N GLU A 30 -2.30 -5.40 -3.44
CA GLU A 30 -1.92 -6.19 -2.27
C GLU A 30 -0.84 -5.52 -1.42
N GLU A 31 0.17 -4.86 -2.02
CA GLU A 31 1.24 -4.19 -1.28
C GLU A 31 0.72 -3.11 -0.31
N PRO A 32 -0.26 -2.25 -0.67
CA PRO A 32 -0.85 -1.32 0.29
C PRO A 32 -1.59 -2.00 1.43
N ALA A 33 -2.25 -3.12 1.17
CA ALA A 33 -2.91 -3.88 2.22
C ALA A 33 -1.87 -4.52 3.16
N HIS A 34 -0.74 -4.99 2.64
CA HIS A 34 0.37 -5.50 3.45
C HIS A 34 0.98 -4.39 4.33
N LEU A 35 1.35 -3.24 3.76
CA LEU A 35 1.90 -2.10 4.52
C LEU A 35 0.92 -1.60 5.59
N LEU A 36 -0.36 -1.45 5.25
CA LEU A 36 -1.38 -1.07 6.23
C LEU A 36 -1.43 -2.07 7.39
N GLY A 37 -1.36 -3.36 7.08
CA GLY A 37 -1.33 -4.43 8.06
C GLY A 37 -0.10 -4.37 8.96
N ASP A 38 1.09 -4.10 8.41
CA ASP A 38 2.32 -3.96 9.18
C ASP A 38 2.26 -2.78 10.15
N ILE A 39 1.81 -1.61 9.66
CA ILE A 39 1.61 -0.41 10.49
C ILE A 39 0.60 -0.70 11.61
N CYS A 40 -0.56 -1.27 11.27
CA CYS A 40 -1.61 -1.54 12.26
C CYS A 40 -1.17 -2.54 13.32
N ARG A 41 -0.50 -3.64 12.92
CA ARG A 41 0.00 -4.65 13.87
C ARG A 41 1.02 -4.06 14.82
N GLU A 42 1.99 -3.31 14.31
CA GLU A 42 3.03 -2.71 15.12
C GLU A 42 2.48 -1.63 16.05
N TYR A 43 1.56 -0.80 15.55
CA TYR A 43 0.85 0.19 16.36
C TYR A 43 0.02 -0.47 17.47
N GLN A 44 -0.77 -1.50 17.16
CA GLN A 44 -1.55 -2.24 18.16
C GLN A 44 -0.65 -2.92 19.21
N ARG A 45 0.53 -3.40 18.81
CA ARG A 45 1.51 -4.05 19.69
C ARG A 45 2.19 -3.08 20.65
N THR A 46 2.48 -1.86 20.20
CA THR A 46 3.34 -0.91 20.93
C THR A 46 2.59 0.30 21.49
N GLY A 47 1.44 0.64 20.91
CA GLY A 47 0.74 1.90 21.13
C GLY A 47 1.50 3.13 20.60
N GLN A 48 2.51 2.95 19.74
CA GLN A 48 3.38 4.01 19.24
C GLN A 48 3.35 4.07 17.71
N SER A 49 3.59 5.25 17.15
CA SER A 49 3.79 5.44 15.71
C SER A 49 5.01 4.67 15.20
N VAL A 50 4.90 4.06 14.02
CA VAL A 50 5.90 3.19 13.40
C VAL A 50 6.91 4.02 12.60
N PRO A 51 8.21 3.97 12.91
CA PRO A 51 9.20 4.76 12.18
C PRO A 51 9.44 4.23 10.75
N ASP A 52 9.77 5.14 9.83
CA ASP A 52 10.01 4.86 8.40
C ASP A 52 10.94 3.67 8.10
N HIS A 53 12.05 3.55 8.81
CA HIS A 53 13.01 2.46 8.62
C HIS A 53 12.50 1.08 9.09
N HIS A 54 11.39 1.02 9.84
CA HIS A 54 10.71 -0.24 10.15
C HIS A 54 9.75 -0.69 9.04
N LEU A 55 9.49 0.14 8.02
CA LEU A 55 8.49 -0.21 7.02
C LEU A 55 9.02 -1.18 5.94
N HIS A 56 10.32 -1.48 5.85
CA HIS A 56 10.87 -2.47 4.89
C HIS A 56 10.47 -2.31 3.41
N PHE A 57 9.96 -1.14 2.99
CA PHE A 57 9.58 -0.87 1.60
C PHE A 57 10.67 -0.03 0.90
N VAL A 58 11.16 -0.52 -0.24
CA VAL A 58 12.19 0.16 -1.06
C VAL A 58 11.75 0.29 -2.51
N GLY A 59 12.25 1.33 -3.19
CA GLY A 59 11.94 1.60 -4.60
C GLY A 59 10.54 2.20 -4.82
N TYR A 60 10.19 2.35 -6.09
CA TYR A 60 9.00 3.10 -6.50
C TYR A 60 7.69 2.55 -5.91
N MET A 61 7.51 1.22 -5.89
CA MET A 61 6.27 0.62 -5.37
C MET A 61 6.09 0.85 -3.88
N GLY A 62 7.18 0.81 -3.10
CA GLY A 62 7.14 1.13 -1.68
C GLY A 62 6.70 2.57 -1.43
N GLU A 63 7.31 3.50 -2.13
CA GLU A 63 6.98 4.92 -2.03
C GLU A 63 5.55 5.22 -2.49
N ALA A 64 5.12 4.65 -3.61
CA ALA A 64 3.77 4.80 -4.14
C ALA A 64 2.72 4.23 -3.17
N THR A 65 3.00 3.08 -2.57
CA THR A 65 2.13 2.42 -1.59
C THR A 65 1.93 3.29 -0.35
N LEU A 66 3.02 3.80 0.23
CA LEU A 66 2.96 4.69 1.38
C LEU A 66 2.15 5.96 1.06
N LYS A 67 2.42 6.60 -0.09
CA LYS A 67 1.70 7.80 -0.54
C LYS A 67 0.22 7.52 -0.79
N ALA A 68 -0.12 6.35 -1.33
CA ALA A 68 -1.51 5.95 -1.56
C ALA A 68 -2.26 5.82 -0.23
N LEU A 69 -1.67 5.18 0.79
CA LEU A 69 -2.29 5.05 2.12
C LEU A 69 -2.48 6.42 2.80
N LEU A 70 -1.50 7.32 2.69
CA LEU A 70 -1.60 8.70 3.19
C LEU A 70 -2.72 9.47 2.48
N SER A 71 -2.75 9.41 1.14
CA SER A 71 -3.77 10.08 0.34
C SER A 71 -5.17 9.54 0.56
N ALA A 72 -5.30 8.24 0.88
CA ALA A 72 -6.56 7.61 1.25
C ALA A 72 -6.99 7.91 2.70
N GLY A 73 -6.14 8.56 3.50
CA GLY A 73 -6.43 8.89 4.90
C GLY A 73 -6.44 7.67 5.83
N LEU A 74 -5.85 6.54 5.43
CA LEU A 74 -5.78 5.32 6.23
C LEU A 74 -4.64 5.35 7.25
N ILE A 75 -3.62 6.16 6.99
CA ILE A 75 -2.51 6.40 7.91
C ILE A 75 -2.23 7.90 7.99
N ARG A 76 -1.60 8.32 9.08
CA ARG A 76 -1.06 9.68 9.26
C ARG A 76 0.44 9.63 9.32
N GLN A 77 1.08 10.62 8.71
CA GLN A 77 2.51 10.87 8.85
C GLN A 77 2.73 11.90 9.95
N GLN A 78 3.73 11.65 10.79
CA GLN A 78 4.21 12.58 11.79
C GLN A 78 5.73 12.77 11.59
N PRO A 79 6.29 13.93 12.00
CA PRO A 79 7.73 14.08 12.09
C PRO A 79 8.33 12.97 12.95
N GLY A 80 9.41 12.38 12.46
CA GLY A 80 10.18 11.43 13.21
C GLY A 80 10.99 12.08 14.32
N GLY A 81 11.84 11.28 14.96
CA GLY A 81 12.76 11.72 16.00
C GLY A 81 14.21 11.74 15.53
N ARG A 82 15.13 11.44 16.45
CA ARG A 82 16.56 11.36 16.15
C ARG A 82 16.94 10.22 15.20
N LEU A 83 16.11 9.17 15.14
CA LEU A 83 16.41 7.91 14.43
C LEU A 83 15.52 7.66 13.20
N SER A 84 14.56 8.55 12.92
CA SER A 84 13.64 8.42 11.79
C SER A 84 13.33 9.80 11.21
N LEU A 85 13.12 9.89 9.90
CA LEU A 85 12.66 11.13 9.28
C LEU A 85 11.16 11.31 9.54
N TYR A 86 10.43 10.20 9.44
CA TYR A 86 8.98 10.16 9.66
C TYR A 86 8.58 8.95 10.49
N SER A 87 7.42 9.07 11.13
CA SER A 87 6.71 7.97 11.75
C SER A 87 5.26 7.95 11.27
N TYR A 88 4.66 6.77 11.28
CA TYR A 88 3.32 6.52 10.73
C TYR A 88 2.44 5.80 11.72
N GLU A 89 1.20 6.22 11.83
CA GLU A 89 0.19 5.55 12.64
C GLU A 89 -1.10 5.38 11.85
N PRO A 90 -1.90 4.33 12.13
CA PRO A 90 -3.18 4.17 11.48
C PRO A 90 -4.18 5.21 11.99
N THR A 91 -5.07 5.65 11.11
CA THR A 91 -6.27 6.40 11.51
C THR A 91 -7.35 5.45 12.04
N PRO A 92 -8.43 5.96 12.66
CA PRO A 92 -9.60 5.14 12.96
C PRO A 92 -10.12 4.37 11.73
N GLU A 93 -10.17 5.03 10.58
CA GLU A 93 -10.57 4.45 9.30
C GLU A 93 -9.57 3.39 8.81
N GLY A 94 -8.27 3.63 9.00
CA GLY A 94 -7.23 2.66 8.71
C GLY A 94 -7.35 1.38 9.54
N LEU A 95 -7.59 1.52 10.85
CA LEU A 95 -7.82 0.39 11.75
C LEU A 95 -9.08 -0.39 11.36
N GLU A 96 -10.18 0.29 11.05
CA GLU A 96 -11.40 -0.36 10.58
C GLU A 96 -11.16 -1.16 9.30
N GLN A 97 -10.49 -0.55 8.32
CA GLN A 97 -10.18 -1.20 7.06
C GLN A 97 -9.25 -2.41 7.24
N TYR A 98 -8.27 -2.30 8.13
CA TYR A 98 -7.40 -3.41 8.52
C TYR A 98 -8.20 -4.59 9.09
N GLU A 99 -9.14 -4.35 10.01
CA GLU A 99 -9.97 -5.41 10.59
C GLU A 99 -10.92 -6.03 9.53
N ARG A 100 -11.44 -5.25 8.58
CA ARG A 100 -12.22 -5.77 7.45
C ARG A 100 -11.39 -6.70 6.55
N LEU A 101 -10.17 -6.30 6.20
CA LEU A 101 -9.24 -7.14 5.42
C LEU A 101 -8.89 -8.45 6.16
N LYS A 102 -8.68 -8.36 7.47
CA LYS A 102 -8.43 -9.52 8.33
C LYS A 102 -9.64 -10.46 8.39
N ALA A 103 -10.85 -9.94 8.58
CA ALA A 103 -12.09 -10.71 8.56
C ALA A 103 -12.33 -11.37 7.20
N GLY A 104 -11.98 -10.68 6.11
CA GLY A 104 -12.00 -11.19 4.74
C GLY A 104 -10.91 -12.23 4.43
N GLY A 105 -10.00 -12.50 5.37
CA GLY A 105 -8.98 -13.53 5.24
C GLY A 105 -7.72 -13.12 4.48
N PHE A 106 -7.54 -11.84 4.17
CA PHE A 106 -6.37 -11.35 3.41
C PHE A 106 -5.04 -11.65 4.10
N TYR A 107 -4.98 -11.54 5.43
CA TYR A 107 -3.76 -11.77 6.22
C TYR A 107 -3.57 -13.22 6.70
N LYS A 108 -4.36 -14.18 6.20
CA LYS A 108 -4.18 -15.59 6.56
C LYS A 108 -2.89 -16.11 5.89
N LYS A 109 -2.00 -16.67 6.70
CA LYS A 109 -0.80 -17.38 6.23
C LYS A 109 -1.18 -18.70 5.57
#